data_AF-A0A354CSU8-F1
#
_entry.id   AF-A0A354CSU8-F1
#
_cell.length_a   1.000
_cell.length_b   1.000
_cell.length_c   1.000
_cell.angle_alpha   90.00
_cell.angle_beta   90.00
_cell.angle_gamma   90.00
#
_symmetry.space_group_name_H-M   'P 1'
#
loop_
_entity.id
_entity.type
_entity.pdbx_description
1 polymer ?
#
loop_
_entity_poly.entity_id
_entity_poly.type
_entity_poly.pdbx_seq_one_letter_code
_entity_poly.pdbx_strand_id
1 'polypeptide(L)'
;MGKTVYSLVLTDEVIEQIDRLAYTAGISRSALIDRILAEKVNYTTPEMRINGIFDSLNRLFSDKSDGFIAKAENQSMLIRSSLKYKYKPTVRYGLQLLRTKGYTEGELKVSFRTQSDELKSKMEEFLRLWAKLENTYIIKFFPDGIRYIIEDGRFSRIFVLPKEYENKSSEDIGKAIAEYIRMFDDVLKCFFAEEDSGRGSASAAERYCGYLEKGIVVI
;
A
#
# COMPACT_ATOMS: atom_id res chain seq x y z
N MET A 1 0.89 22.05 -3.40
CA MET A 1 1.81 23.21 -3.32
C MET A 1 2.37 23.47 -4.71
N GLY A 2 2.48 24.73 -5.12
CA GLY A 2 3.13 25.09 -6.38
C GLY A 2 4.64 24.99 -6.23
N LYS A 3 5.34 24.49 -7.26
CA LYS A 3 6.80 24.58 -7.34
C LYS A 3 7.13 25.98 -7.87
N THR A 4 7.94 26.72 -7.13
CA THR A 4 8.41 28.05 -7.54
C THR A 4 9.88 27.95 -7.90
N VAL A 5 10.30 28.66 -8.95
CA VAL A 5 11.71 28.70 -9.37
C VAL A 5 12.44 29.74 -8.52
N TYR A 6 13.56 29.35 -7.93
CA TYR A 6 14.45 30.22 -7.17
C TYR A 6 15.87 30.05 -7.68
N SER A 7 16.62 31.16 -7.77
CA SER A 7 18.04 31.14 -8.11
C SER A 7 18.87 31.09 -6.82
N LEU A 8 19.80 30.14 -6.75
CA LEU A 8 20.75 29.98 -5.65
C LEU A 8 22.17 30.17 -6.18
N VAL A 9 23.02 30.82 -5.40
CA VAL A 9 24.46 30.91 -5.69
C VAL A 9 25.16 29.89 -4.78
N LEU A 10 25.79 28.90 -5.38
CA LEU A 10 26.55 27.83 -4.73
C LEU A 10 27.93 27.74 -5.39
N THR A 11 28.92 27.20 -4.68
CA THR A 11 30.24 26.98 -5.29
C THR A 11 30.20 25.77 -6.23
N ASP A 12 31.09 25.75 -7.22
CA ASP A 12 31.15 24.68 -8.22
C ASP A 12 31.40 23.31 -7.59
N GLU A 13 32.21 23.25 -6.53
CA GLU A 13 32.49 22.02 -5.80
C GLU A 13 31.24 21.48 -5.10
N VAL A 14 30.41 22.37 -4.55
CA VAL A 14 29.14 21.98 -3.92
C VAL A 14 28.16 21.46 -4.96
N ILE A 15 28.07 22.09 -6.13
CA ILE A 15 27.20 21.65 -7.22
C ILE A 15 27.59 20.24 -7.67
N GLU A 16 28.89 19.97 -7.82
CA GLU A 16 29.39 18.65 -8.24
C GLU A 16 29.05 17.55 -7.22
N GLN A 17 29.14 17.84 -5.91
CA GLN A 17 28.73 16.89 -4.87
C GLN A 17 27.22 16.65 -4.86
N ILE A 18 26.41 17.70 -5.03
CA ILE A 18 24.95 17.58 -5.12
C ILE A 18 24.57 16.72 -6.33
N ASP A 19 25.22 16.92 -7.48
CA ASP A 19 24.95 16.12 -8.68
C ASP A 19 25.29 14.65 -8.49
N ARG A 20 26.43 14.34 -7.87
CA ARG A 20 26.79 12.97 -7.49
C ARG A 20 25.73 12.33 -6.60
N LEU A 21 25.33 13.03 -5.54
CA LEU A 21 24.32 12.55 -4.60
C LEU A 21 22.95 12.35 -5.28
N ALA A 22 22.54 13.28 -6.14
CA ALA A 22 21.28 13.22 -6.85
C ALA A 22 21.25 12.02 -7.81
N TYR A 23 22.37 11.80 -8.51
CA TYR A 23 22.56 10.65 -9.39
C TYR A 23 22.50 9.33 -8.63
N THR A 24 23.24 9.20 -7.52
CA THR A 24 23.23 7.99 -6.67
C THR A 24 21.84 7.70 -6.10
N ALA A 25 21.08 8.74 -5.74
CA ALA A 25 19.72 8.62 -5.23
C ALA A 25 18.65 8.44 -6.33
N GLY A 26 19.01 8.53 -7.61
CA GLY A 26 18.07 8.41 -8.74
C GLY A 26 17.02 9.53 -8.80
N ILE A 27 17.34 10.73 -8.28
CA ILE A 27 16.43 11.89 -8.26
C ILE A 27 17.06 13.11 -8.92
N SER A 28 16.24 14.10 -9.30
CA SER A 28 16.75 15.35 -9.88
C SER A 28 17.48 16.21 -8.84
N ARG A 29 18.42 17.07 -9.30
CA ARG A 29 19.11 18.06 -8.47
C ARG A 29 18.15 18.90 -7.63
N SER A 30 17.08 19.43 -8.25
CA SER A 30 16.09 20.25 -7.55
C SER A 30 15.34 19.46 -6.47
N ALA A 31 15.01 18.19 -6.71
CA ALA A 31 14.40 17.32 -5.71
C ALA A 31 15.35 17.02 -4.54
N LEU A 32 16.65 16.83 -4.80
CA LEU A 32 17.65 16.63 -3.74
C LEU A 32 17.82 17.89 -2.89
N ILE A 33 17.94 19.06 -3.53
CA ILE A 33 18.09 20.35 -2.82
C ILE A 33 16.85 20.63 -1.98
N ASP A 34 15.65 20.44 -2.53
CA ASP A 34 14.39 20.61 -1.80
C ASP A 34 14.35 19.70 -0.57
N ARG A 35 14.74 18.42 -0.71
CA ARG A 35 14.86 17.48 0.41
C ARG A 35 15.83 17.96 1.49
N ILE A 36 17.05 18.38 1.13
CA ILE A 36 18.06 18.82 2.09
C ILE A 36 17.59 20.07 2.85
N LEU A 37 17.05 21.05 2.14
CA LEU A 37 16.53 22.27 2.74
C LEU A 37 15.38 21.96 3.69
N ALA A 38 14.48 21.08 3.27
CA ALA A 38 13.35 20.67 4.06
C ALA A 38 13.78 19.92 5.35
N GLU A 39 14.70 18.95 5.24
CA GLU A 39 15.34 18.30 6.40
C GLU A 39 15.92 19.35 7.37
N LYS A 40 16.62 20.37 6.83
CA LYS A 40 17.26 21.40 7.64
C LYS A 40 16.29 22.32 8.39
N VAL A 41 15.12 22.59 7.80
CA VAL A 41 14.08 23.43 8.42
C VAL A 41 13.01 22.64 9.16
N ASN A 42 13.21 21.33 9.41
CA ASN A 42 12.20 20.41 9.92
C ASN A 42 10.89 20.41 9.10
N TYR A 43 10.99 20.75 7.82
CA TYR A 43 9.89 20.63 6.87
C TYR A 43 9.93 19.23 6.27
N THR A 44 8.84 18.47 6.39
CA THR A 44 8.77 17.15 5.76
C THR A 44 8.31 17.33 4.33
N THR A 45 9.18 17.08 3.33
CA THR A 45 8.71 17.06 1.94
C THR A 45 7.75 15.89 1.71
N PRO A 46 6.81 16.00 0.74
CA PRO A 46 5.97 14.87 0.35
C PRO A 46 6.78 13.61 -0.01
N GLU A 47 7.93 13.77 -0.67
CA GLU A 47 8.83 12.69 -1.06
C GLU A 47 9.44 12.00 0.16
N MET A 48 9.93 12.77 1.15
CA MET A 48 10.43 12.22 2.42
C MET A 48 9.35 11.45 3.17
N ARG A 49 8.12 11.96 3.15
CA ARG A 49 6.98 11.32 3.80
C ARG A 49 6.68 9.96 3.19
N ILE A 50 6.61 9.87 1.86
CA ILE A 50 6.37 8.62 1.13
C ILE A 50 7.48 7.60 1.40
N ASN A 51 8.74 8.04 1.35
CA ASN A 51 9.88 7.17 1.66
C ASN A 51 9.79 6.64 3.10
N GLY A 52 9.46 7.50 4.07
CA GLY A 52 9.28 7.08 5.46
C GLY A 52 8.15 6.04 5.65
N ILE A 53 7.10 6.09 4.82
CA ILE A 53 6.02 5.09 4.85
C ILE A 53 6.54 3.74 4.35
N PHE A 54 7.28 3.73 3.24
CA PHE A 54 7.90 2.51 2.73
C PHE A 54 8.96 1.93 3.68
N ASP A 55 9.74 2.77 4.35
CA ASP A 55 10.70 2.34 5.37
C ASP A 55 10.00 1.71 6.58
N SER A 56 8.87 2.28 7.00
CA SER A 56 8.00 1.71 8.04
C SER A 56 7.48 0.34 7.62
N LEU A 57 6.90 0.23 6.42
CA LEU A 57 6.40 -1.03 5.88
C LEU A 57 7.50 -2.09 5.75
N ASN A 58 8.69 -1.71 5.27
CA ASN A 58 9.83 -2.61 5.18
C ASN A 58 10.16 -3.21 6.55
N ARG A 59 10.23 -2.38 7.61
CA ARG A 59 10.45 -2.87 8.98
C ARG A 59 9.34 -3.82 9.43
N LEU A 60 8.07 -3.47 9.19
CA LEU A 60 6.91 -4.27 9.58
C LEU A 60 6.84 -5.63 8.87
N PHE A 61 7.36 -5.75 7.65
CA PHE A 61 7.41 -6.99 6.88
C PHE A 61 8.81 -7.64 6.83
N SER A 62 9.77 -7.14 7.61
CA SER A 62 11.12 -7.72 7.68
C SER A 62 11.15 -9.03 8.46
N ASP A 63 10.21 -9.22 9.39
CA ASP A 63 10.10 -10.47 10.13
C ASP A 63 9.52 -11.57 9.23
N LYS A 64 10.33 -12.61 9.00
CA LYS A 64 9.95 -13.75 8.16
C LYS A 64 8.91 -14.64 8.84
N SER A 65 8.69 -14.51 10.15
CA SER A 65 7.70 -15.31 10.89
C SER A 65 6.27 -15.09 10.39
N ASP A 66 5.97 -13.90 9.86
CA ASP A 66 4.63 -13.52 9.42
C ASP A 66 4.25 -14.14 8.06
N GLY A 67 5.15 -14.90 7.43
CA GLY A 67 4.90 -15.57 6.15
C GLY A 67 4.81 -14.62 4.95
N PHE A 68 5.24 -13.36 5.13
CA PHE A 68 5.35 -12.36 4.09
C PHE A 68 6.79 -12.22 3.59
N ILE A 69 6.95 -11.88 2.33
CA ILE A 69 8.22 -11.47 1.73
C ILE A 69 8.00 -10.14 1.05
N ALA A 70 8.63 -9.09 1.57
CA ALA A 70 8.53 -7.74 1.07
C ALA A 70 9.80 -7.31 0.30
N LYS A 71 9.61 -6.52 -0.75
CA LYS A 71 10.67 -5.83 -1.48
C LYS A 71 10.18 -4.45 -1.91
N ALA A 72 10.86 -3.38 -1.49
CA ALA A 72 10.60 -2.03 -1.97
C ALA A 72 11.42 -1.72 -3.24
N GLU A 73 10.81 -0.99 -4.18
CA GLU A 73 11.41 -0.46 -5.41
C GLU A 73 10.92 0.98 -5.63
N ASN A 74 11.77 1.96 -5.37
CA ASN A 74 11.48 3.40 -5.49
C ASN A 74 10.18 3.81 -4.74
N GLN A 75 9.13 4.19 -5.48
CA GLN A 75 7.81 4.60 -4.96
C GLN A 75 6.79 3.45 -4.94
N SER A 76 7.27 2.21 -4.95
CA SER A 76 6.44 1.03 -4.94
C SER A 76 7.00 -0.03 -4.02
N MET A 77 6.12 -0.92 -3.55
CA MET A 77 6.50 -2.04 -2.72
C MET A 77 5.74 -3.28 -3.16
N LEU A 78 6.48 -4.37 -3.35
CA LEU A 78 5.91 -5.68 -3.65
C LEU A 78 6.01 -6.56 -2.41
N ILE A 79 4.85 -6.94 -1.88
CA ILE A 79 4.72 -7.89 -0.78
C ILE A 79 4.15 -9.19 -1.34
N ARG A 80 4.65 -10.33 -0.85
CA ARG A 80 4.20 -11.66 -1.26
C ARG A 80 3.82 -12.48 -0.06
N SER A 81 2.75 -13.26 -0.19
CA SER A 81 2.37 -14.26 0.81
C SER A 81 2.07 -15.61 0.13
N SER A 82 2.15 -16.69 0.90
CA SER A 82 1.76 -18.02 0.42
C SER A 82 0.28 -18.28 0.73
N LEU A 83 -0.43 -18.88 -0.23
CA LEU A 83 -1.80 -19.34 -0.05
C LEU A 83 -1.79 -20.88 0.08
N LYS A 84 -2.43 -21.40 1.12
CA LYS A 84 -2.65 -22.84 1.29
C LYS A 84 -3.82 -23.28 0.41
N TYR A 85 -3.55 -23.42 -0.89
CA TYR A 85 -4.47 -23.95 -1.89
C TYR A 85 -3.72 -24.90 -2.82
N LYS A 86 -4.42 -25.63 -3.70
CA LYS A 86 -3.82 -26.53 -4.70
C LYS A 86 -2.59 -25.87 -5.35
N TYR A 87 -1.46 -26.56 -5.35
CA TYR A 87 -0.15 -26.08 -5.89
C TYR A 87 0.48 -24.86 -5.18
N LYS A 88 -0.02 -24.47 -4.00
CA LYS A 88 0.53 -23.40 -3.12
C LYS A 88 0.82 -22.09 -3.87
N PRO A 89 -0.22 -21.45 -4.46
CA PRO A 89 0.00 -20.23 -5.22
C PRO A 89 0.51 -19.10 -4.33
N THR A 90 1.22 -18.16 -4.93
CA THR A 90 1.72 -16.95 -4.27
C THR A 90 0.80 -15.78 -4.55
N VAL A 91 0.36 -15.09 -3.51
CA VAL A 91 -0.37 -13.82 -3.60
C VAL A 91 0.64 -12.70 -3.70
N ARG A 92 0.40 -11.74 -4.59
CA ARG A 92 1.24 -10.55 -4.77
C ARG A 92 0.43 -9.30 -4.46
N TYR A 93 0.95 -8.51 -3.54
CA TYR A 93 0.44 -7.21 -3.12
C TYR A 93 1.41 -6.13 -3.61
N GLY A 94 1.05 -5.42 -4.68
CA GLY A 94 1.78 -4.28 -5.20
C GLY A 94 1.19 -2.99 -4.63
N LEU A 95 1.94 -2.29 -3.78
CA LEU A 95 1.57 -1.01 -3.23
C LEU A 95 2.26 0.11 -4.01
N GLN A 96 1.50 1.12 -4.41
CA GLN A 96 2.02 2.37 -4.97
C GLN A 96 1.43 3.55 -4.20
N LEU A 97 2.26 4.55 -3.91
CA LEU A 97 1.83 5.79 -3.26
C LEU A 97 2.20 6.96 -4.16
N LEU A 98 1.19 7.70 -4.61
CA LEU A 98 1.34 8.85 -5.49
C LEU A 98 0.81 10.10 -4.81
N ARG A 99 1.58 11.19 -4.86
CA ARG A 99 1.11 12.49 -4.39
C ARG A 99 0.37 13.21 -5.52
N THR A 100 -0.91 13.47 -5.29
CA THR A 100 -1.73 14.34 -6.14
C THR A 100 -1.80 15.75 -5.53
N LYS A 101 -2.24 16.76 -6.28
CA LYS A 101 -2.38 18.13 -5.78
C LYS A 101 -3.42 18.19 -4.65
N GLY A 102 -2.94 18.08 -3.40
CA GLY A 102 -3.73 18.26 -2.19
C GLY A 102 -4.06 16.99 -1.39
N TYR A 103 -3.64 15.81 -1.85
CA TYR A 103 -3.80 14.55 -1.11
C TYR A 103 -2.82 13.48 -1.61
N THR A 104 -2.64 12.42 -0.84
CA THR A 104 -1.86 11.24 -1.24
C THR A 104 -2.83 10.13 -1.60
N GLU A 105 -2.70 9.61 -2.82
CA GLU A 105 -3.46 8.47 -3.32
C GLU A 105 -2.59 7.21 -3.19
N GLY A 106 -3.15 6.18 -2.59
CA GLY A 106 -2.55 4.85 -2.55
C GLY A 106 -3.32 3.88 -3.43
N GLU A 107 -2.59 3.04 -4.15
CA GLU A 107 -3.17 1.94 -4.91
C GLU A 107 -2.58 0.61 -4.41
N LEU A 108 -3.45 -0.29 -3.95
CA LEU A 108 -3.10 -1.68 -3.64
C LEU A 108 -3.57 -2.60 -4.76
N LYS A 109 -2.60 -3.19 -5.46
CA LYS A 109 -2.81 -4.22 -6.48
C LYS A 109 -2.64 -5.61 -5.87
N VAL A 110 -3.69 -6.43 -5.92
CA VAL A 110 -3.64 -7.84 -5.53
C VAL A 110 -3.73 -8.71 -6.78
N SER A 111 -2.80 -9.66 -6.92
CA SER A 111 -2.76 -10.56 -8.07
C SER A 111 -2.20 -11.94 -7.71
N PHE A 112 -2.61 -12.94 -8.49
CA PHE A 112 -2.16 -14.33 -8.37
C PHE A 112 -1.36 -14.70 -9.60
N ARG A 113 -0.22 -15.36 -9.39
CA ARG A 113 0.48 -15.98 -10.51
C ARG A 113 -0.13 -17.37 -10.74
N THR A 114 -1.20 -17.44 -11.53
CA THR A 114 -1.88 -18.72 -11.85
C THR A 114 -2.38 -18.76 -13.30
N GLN A 115 -2.37 -19.96 -13.89
CA GLN A 115 -3.05 -20.28 -15.15
C GLN A 115 -4.33 -21.11 -14.93
N SER A 116 -4.60 -21.56 -13.71
CA SER A 116 -5.81 -22.33 -13.39
C SER A 116 -7.04 -21.42 -13.38
N ASP A 117 -7.98 -21.71 -14.27
CA ASP A 117 -9.24 -20.96 -14.35
C ASP A 117 -10.12 -21.19 -13.12
N GLU A 118 -10.09 -22.39 -12.52
CA GLU A 118 -10.73 -22.68 -11.23
C GLU A 118 -10.26 -21.71 -10.13
N LEU A 119 -8.95 -21.50 -10.01
CA LEU A 119 -8.40 -20.56 -9.03
C LEU A 119 -8.74 -19.10 -9.36
N LYS A 120 -8.81 -18.73 -10.65
CA LYS A 120 -9.23 -17.38 -11.06
C LYS A 120 -10.70 -17.14 -10.68
N SER A 121 -11.61 -18.06 -11.00
CA SER A 121 -13.03 -17.94 -10.64
C SER A 121 -13.23 -17.86 -9.13
N LYS A 122 -12.59 -18.75 -8.36
CA LYS A 122 -12.65 -18.70 -6.89
C LYS A 122 -12.07 -17.41 -6.31
N MET A 123 -11.05 -16.84 -6.98
CA MET A 123 -10.55 -15.51 -6.60
C MET A 123 -11.57 -14.42 -6.86
N GLU A 124 -12.21 -14.41 -8.02
CA GLU A 124 -13.23 -13.41 -8.35
C GLU A 124 -14.41 -13.46 -7.37
N GLU A 125 -14.83 -14.64 -6.95
CA GLU A 125 -15.84 -14.82 -5.88
C GLU A 125 -15.40 -14.13 -4.59
N PHE A 126 -14.17 -14.38 -4.14
CA PHE A 126 -13.60 -13.73 -2.96
C PHE A 126 -13.54 -12.20 -3.12
N LEU A 127 -13.07 -11.70 -4.26
CA LEU A 127 -12.93 -10.26 -4.49
C LEU A 127 -14.29 -9.54 -4.52
N ARG A 128 -15.32 -10.19 -5.07
CA ARG A 128 -16.70 -9.69 -5.01
C ARG A 128 -17.22 -9.67 -3.58
N LEU A 129 -16.95 -10.71 -2.79
CA LEU A 129 -17.28 -10.73 -1.36
C LEU A 129 -16.57 -9.61 -0.61
N TRP A 130 -15.26 -9.43 -0.84
CA TRP A 130 -14.46 -8.37 -0.22
C TRP A 130 -15.04 -6.99 -0.50
N ALA A 131 -15.30 -6.68 -1.77
CA ALA A 131 -15.92 -5.42 -2.17
C ALA A 131 -17.30 -5.23 -1.52
N LYS A 132 -18.11 -6.30 -1.40
CA LYS A 132 -19.40 -6.25 -0.70
C LYS A 132 -19.24 -5.94 0.79
N LEU A 133 -18.30 -6.60 1.48
CA LEU A 133 -18.02 -6.37 2.90
C LEU A 133 -17.59 -4.92 3.14
N GLU A 134 -16.65 -4.42 2.35
CA GLU A 134 -16.18 -3.05 2.49
C GLU A 134 -17.30 -2.03 2.22
N ASN A 135 -18.09 -2.24 1.15
CA ASN A 135 -19.25 -1.40 0.86
C ASN A 135 -20.34 -1.46 1.95
N THR A 136 -20.40 -2.54 2.73
CA THR A 136 -21.38 -2.68 3.82
C THR A 136 -20.91 -1.99 5.10
N TYR A 137 -19.65 -2.18 5.48
CA TYR A 137 -19.19 -1.84 6.82
C TYR A 137 -18.40 -0.53 6.90
N ILE A 138 -17.62 -0.20 5.86
CA ILE A 138 -16.67 0.92 5.91
C ILE A 138 -17.00 2.04 4.93
N ILE A 139 -17.95 1.87 4.00
CA ILE A 139 -18.32 2.91 3.02
C ILE A 139 -18.69 4.25 3.67
N LYS A 140 -19.24 4.21 4.89
CA LYS A 140 -19.58 5.40 5.69
C LYS A 140 -18.37 6.32 5.98
N PHE A 141 -17.15 5.79 5.89
CA PHE A 141 -15.91 6.55 6.05
C PHE A 141 -15.37 7.11 4.71
N PHE A 142 -15.99 6.74 3.58
CA PHE A 142 -15.60 7.15 2.23
C PHE A 142 -16.77 7.84 1.52
N PRO A 143 -16.97 9.16 1.70
CA PRO A 143 -18.09 9.89 1.11
C PRO A 143 -18.16 9.78 -0.43
N ASP A 144 -17.00 9.70 -1.09
CA ASP A 144 -16.88 9.54 -2.54
C ASP A 144 -16.96 8.07 -3.00
N GLY A 145 -17.26 7.15 -2.08
CA GLY A 145 -17.27 5.72 -2.30
C GLY A 145 -15.88 5.08 -2.30
N ILE A 146 -15.85 3.74 -2.38
CA ILE A 146 -14.62 2.97 -2.46
C ILE A 146 -14.39 2.53 -3.90
N ARG A 147 -13.21 2.85 -4.44
CA ARG A 147 -12.87 2.60 -5.84
C ARG A 147 -12.14 1.26 -6.00
N TYR A 148 -12.74 0.37 -6.77
CA TYR A 148 -12.17 -0.93 -7.13
C TYR A 148 -12.04 -1.08 -8.64
N ILE A 149 -11.03 -1.84 -9.07
CA ILE A 149 -10.93 -2.40 -10.41
C ILE A 149 -10.77 -3.90 -10.24
N ILE A 150 -11.69 -4.68 -10.82
CA ILE A 150 -11.70 -6.15 -10.74
C ILE A 150 -11.80 -6.69 -12.16
N GLU A 151 -10.66 -7.02 -12.75
CA GLU A 151 -10.56 -7.45 -14.17
C GLU A 151 -9.47 -8.52 -14.32
N ASP A 152 -9.76 -9.62 -15.01
CA ASP A 152 -8.79 -10.67 -15.40
C ASP A 152 -7.84 -11.14 -14.28
N GLY A 153 -8.36 -11.40 -13.08
CA GLY A 153 -7.57 -11.84 -11.93
C GLY A 153 -6.66 -10.76 -11.32
N ARG A 154 -6.88 -9.49 -11.66
CA ARG A 154 -6.29 -8.33 -10.99
C ARG A 154 -7.35 -7.60 -10.18
N PHE A 155 -7.00 -7.30 -8.94
CA PHE A 155 -7.77 -6.43 -8.06
C PHE A 155 -6.93 -5.19 -7.75
N SER A 156 -7.43 -4.01 -8.09
CA SER A 156 -6.90 -2.76 -7.56
C SER A 156 -7.92 -2.17 -6.60
N ARG A 157 -7.46 -1.78 -5.41
CA ARG A 157 -8.21 -0.90 -4.51
C ARG A 157 -7.47 0.41 -4.37
N ILE A 158 -8.16 1.50 -4.68
CA ILE A 158 -7.63 2.85 -4.54
C ILE A 158 -8.11 3.42 -3.22
N PHE A 159 -7.19 3.88 -2.39
CA PHE A 159 -7.49 4.62 -1.17
C PHE A 159 -6.93 6.03 -1.24
N VAL A 160 -7.72 6.98 -0.78
CA VAL A 160 -7.29 8.36 -0.58
C VAL A 160 -7.00 8.50 0.90
N LEU A 161 -5.73 8.74 1.26
CA LEU A 161 -5.40 8.97 2.67
C LEU A 161 -6.18 10.21 3.15
N PRO A 162 -7.06 10.08 4.17
CA PRO A 162 -7.88 11.20 4.64
C PRO A 162 -7.01 12.38 5.06
N LYS A 163 -7.56 13.60 5.04
CA LYS A 163 -6.80 14.82 5.44
C LYS A 163 -6.27 14.73 6.88
N GLU A 164 -6.95 14.03 7.77
CA GLU A 164 -6.47 13.78 9.14
C GLU A 164 -5.14 13.01 9.16
N TYR A 165 -4.87 12.21 8.12
CA TYR A 165 -3.59 11.52 7.94
C TYR A 165 -2.50 12.44 7.42
N GLU A 166 -2.75 13.69 7.02
CA GLU A 166 -1.67 14.65 6.73
C GLU A 166 -0.86 14.99 7.99
N ASN A 167 -1.49 14.93 9.17
CA ASN A 167 -0.83 15.18 10.46
C ASN A 167 -0.28 13.91 11.13
N LYS A 168 -0.61 12.72 10.61
CA LYS A 168 -0.08 11.45 11.11
C LYS A 168 1.38 11.27 10.71
N SER A 169 2.15 10.50 11.49
CA SER A 169 3.52 10.19 11.11
C SER A 169 3.55 9.18 9.97
N SER A 170 4.65 9.14 9.19
CA SER A 170 4.85 8.09 8.19
C SER A 170 4.80 6.68 8.80
N GLU A 171 5.16 6.55 10.08
CA GLU A 171 5.08 5.29 10.83
C GLU A 171 3.63 4.84 11.05
N ASP A 172 2.74 5.76 11.44
CA ASP A 172 1.33 5.45 11.66
C ASP A 172 0.63 5.05 10.36
N ILE A 173 0.94 5.75 9.27
CA ILE A 173 0.42 5.40 7.93
C ILE A 173 0.96 4.03 7.50
N GLY A 174 2.25 3.77 7.70
CA GLY A 174 2.86 2.47 7.39
C GLY A 174 2.20 1.32 8.17
N LYS A 175 1.94 1.52 9.47
CA LYS A 175 1.21 0.55 10.30
C LYS A 175 -0.20 0.28 9.78
N ALA A 176 -0.97 1.33 9.49
CA ALA A 176 -2.32 1.19 8.95
C ALA A 176 -2.33 0.37 7.64
N ILE A 177 -1.42 0.69 6.71
CA ILE A 177 -1.29 -0.04 5.43
C ILE A 177 -0.90 -1.50 5.67
N ALA A 178 0.05 -1.77 6.58
CA ALA A 178 0.44 -3.13 6.90
C ALA A 178 -0.71 -3.94 7.53
N GLU A 179 -1.46 -3.35 8.46
CA GLU A 179 -2.63 -3.96 9.08
C GLU A 179 -3.71 -4.28 8.06
N TYR A 180 -3.98 -3.37 7.13
CA TYR A 180 -4.92 -3.60 6.04
C TYR A 180 -4.48 -4.76 5.14
N ILE A 181 -3.21 -4.80 4.72
CA ILE A 181 -2.68 -5.90 3.88
C ILE A 181 -2.75 -7.24 4.63
N ARG A 182 -2.41 -7.26 5.93
CA ARG A 182 -2.51 -8.45 6.78
C ARG A 182 -3.95 -8.92 6.95
N MET A 183 -4.89 -8.01 7.18
CA MET A 183 -6.32 -8.31 7.27
C MET A 183 -6.83 -8.91 5.97
N PHE A 184 -6.53 -8.27 4.83
CA PHE A 184 -6.92 -8.78 3.52
C PHE A 184 -6.38 -10.20 3.32
N ASP A 185 -5.10 -10.42 3.59
CA ASP A 185 -4.43 -11.71 3.41
C ASP A 185 -5.00 -12.80 4.34
N ASP A 186 -5.29 -12.48 5.60
CA ASP A 186 -5.89 -13.44 6.55
C ASP A 186 -7.32 -13.80 6.15
N VAL A 187 -8.14 -12.81 5.80
CA VAL A 187 -9.53 -13.02 5.36
C VAL A 187 -9.57 -13.82 4.05
N LEU A 188 -8.65 -13.53 3.11
CA LEU A 188 -8.44 -14.32 1.89
C LEU A 188 -8.09 -15.77 2.24
N LYS A 189 -7.09 -15.99 3.10
CA LYS A 189 -6.69 -17.35 3.51
C LYS A 189 -7.84 -18.09 4.20
N CYS A 190 -8.67 -17.40 4.98
CA CYS A 190 -9.84 -17.95 5.64
C CYS A 190 -10.89 -18.41 4.60
N PHE A 191 -11.13 -17.60 3.56
CA PHE A 191 -12.01 -17.98 2.45
C PHE A 191 -11.52 -19.24 1.73
N PHE A 192 -10.22 -19.29 1.43
CA PHE A 192 -9.60 -20.39 0.68
C PHE A 192 -9.37 -21.66 1.48
N ALA A 193 -9.48 -21.61 2.81
CA ALA A 193 -9.42 -22.79 3.67
C ALA A 193 -10.64 -23.70 3.52
N GLU A 194 -11.77 -23.15 3.06
CA GLU A 194 -13.00 -23.90 2.81
C GLU A 194 -13.08 -24.35 1.34
N GLU A 195 -13.44 -25.61 1.11
CA GLU A 195 -13.69 -26.12 -0.24
C GLU A 195 -14.98 -25.51 -0.82
N ASP A 196 -16.04 -25.46 -0.01
CA ASP A 196 -17.33 -24.85 -0.34
C ASP A 196 -17.27 -23.32 -0.27
N SER A 197 -17.57 -22.64 -1.38
CA SER A 197 -17.54 -21.18 -1.47
C SER A 197 -18.53 -20.49 -0.53
N GLY A 198 -19.66 -21.14 -0.18
CA GLY A 198 -20.64 -20.60 0.76
C GLY A 198 -20.09 -20.53 2.18
N ARG A 199 -19.51 -21.64 2.68
CA ARG A 199 -18.81 -21.68 3.97
C ARG A 199 -17.60 -20.76 3.99
N GLY A 200 -16.81 -20.74 2.92
CA GLY A 200 -15.69 -19.82 2.76
C GLY A 200 -16.12 -18.37 2.87
N SER A 201 -17.24 -18.00 2.25
CA SER A 201 -17.79 -16.65 2.32
C SER A 201 -18.23 -16.26 3.74
N ALA A 202 -18.89 -17.16 4.46
CA ALA A 202 -19.31 -16.92 5.84
C ALA A 202 -18.11 -16.76 6.77
N SER A 203 -17.13 -17.66 6.66
CA SER A 203 -15.90 -17.65 7.46
C SER A 203 -15.06 -16.39 7.22
N ALA A 204 -14.92 -15.97 5.96
CA ALA A 204 -14.24 -14.73 5.60
C ALA A 204 -14.98 -13.48 6.11
N ALA A 205 -16.32 -13.47 6.04
CA ALA A 205 -17.12 -12.36 6.56
C ALA A 205 -17.01 -12.24 8.09
N GLU A 206 -17.06 -13.34 8.81
CA GLU A 206 -16.85 -13.39 10.26
C GLU A 206 -15.45 -12.87 10.62
N ARG A 207 -14.42 -13.36 9.91
CA ARG A 207 -13.04 -12.92 10.12
C ARG A 207 -12.87 -11.42 9.89
N TYR A 208 -13.46 -10.90 8.82
CA TYR A 208 -13.44 -9.47 8.50
C TYR A 208 -14.11 -8.64 9.61
N CYS A 209 -15.28 -9.05 10.10
CA CYS A 209 -15.97 -8.35 11.18
C CYS A 209 -15.12 -8.35 12.47
N GLY A 210 -14.48 -9.46 12.81
CA GLY A 210 -13.59 -9.55 13.97
C GLY A 210 -12.38 -8.60 13.88
N TYR A 211 -11.94 -8.23 12.68
CA TYR A 211 -10.92 -7.19 12.50
C TYR A 211 -11.47 -5.78 12.71
N LEU A 212 -12.69 -5.50 12.28
CA LEU A 212 -13.35 -4.22 12.52
C LEU A 212 -13.61 -3.99 14.01
N GLU A 213 -14.01 -5.02 14.75
CA GLU A 213 -14.23 -4.95 16.20
C GLU A 213 -12.94 -4.66 16.99
N LYS A 214 -11.79 -5.13 16.49
CA LYS A 214 -10.47 -4.85 17.07
C LYS A 214 -9.95 -3.44 16.76
N GLY A 215 -10.72 -2.65 16.00
CA GLY A 215 -10.38 -1.27 15.67
C GLY A 215 -9.28 -1.16 14.62
N ILE A 216 -9.17 -2.12 13.68
CA ILE A 216 -8.24 -1.98 12.56
C ILE A 216 -8.48 -0.65 11.86
N VAL A 217 -7.37 0.01 11.55
CA VAL A 217 -7.37 1.29 10.89
C VAL A 217 -7.92 1.14 9.47
N VAL A 218 -9.06 1.79 9.22
CA VAL A 218 -9.65 1.89 7.88
C VAL A 218 -8.92 2.98 7.12
N ILE A 219 -8.36 2.62 5.97
CA ILE A 219 -7.61 3.48 5.04
C ILE A 219 -8.19 3.42 3.63
#